data_AF-A0A1W6KQ41-F1
#
_entry.id   AF-A0A1W6KQ41-F1
#
_cell.length_a   1.000
_cell.length_b   1.000
_cell.length_c   1.000
_cell.angle_alpha   90.00
_cell.angle_beta   90.00
_cell.angle_gamma   90.00
#
_symmetry.space_group_name_H-M   'P 1'
#
loop_
_entity.id
_entity.type
_entity.pdbx_description
1 polymer ?
#
loop_
_entity_poly.entity_id
_entity_poly.type
_entity_poly.pdbx_seq_one_letter_code
_entity_poly.pdbx_strand_id
1 'polypeptide(L)' 'MSIEGHSSAPGANLIVEHFCEHMHPNGMRCKEWGGFGRSSTKNEPARWWCWEHFPYKTYEQEQALKRKLEANGPGDTAQ' A
#
# COMPACT_ATOMS: atom_id res chain seq x y z
N MET A 1 -14.77 22.95 -5.76
CA MET A 1 -14.82 21.90 -4.73
C MET A 1 -15.16 22.60 -3.41
N SER A 2 -16.30 22.29 -2.78
CA SER A 2 -16.71 22.92 -1.52
C SER A 2 -15.96 22.28 -0.35
N ILE A 3 -15.53 23.09 0.61
CA ILE A 3 -14.90 22.64 1.86
C ILE A 3 -15.92 22.47 3.00
N GLU A 4 -17.21 22.70 2.73
CA GLU A 4 -18.30 22.52 3.69
C GLU A 4 -18.33 21.04 4.15
N GLY A 5 -17.91 20.80 5.40
CA GLY A 5 -17.82 19.46 5.99
C GLY A 5 -16.40 18.95 6.21
N HIS A 6 -15.36 19.67 5.78
CA HIS A 6 -13.98 19.34 6.14
C HIS A 6 -13.75 19.56 7.64
N SER A 7 -13.16 18.57 8.30
CA SER A 7 -12.78 18.70 9.70
C SER A 7 -11.75 19.81 9.88
N SER A 8 -11.96 20.68 10.87
CA SER A 8 -10.95 21.67 11.30
C SER A 8 -10.00 21.11 12.37
N ALA A 9 -10.09 19.81 12.67
CA ALA A 9 -9.21 19.18 13.64
C ALA A 9 -7.73 19.30 13.22
N PRO A 10 -6.80 19.45 14.18
CA PRO A 10 -5.37 19.39 13.89
C PRO A 10 -5.02 18.11 13.12
N GLY A 11 -4.37 18.26 11.97
CA GLY A 11 -3.98 17.14 11.10
C GLY A 11 -4.99 16.76 10.00
N ALA A 12 -6.18 17.36 9.95
CA ALA A 12 -7.19 17.07 8.92
C ALA A 12 -6.71 17.35 7.48
N ASN A 13 -5.71 18.21 7.32
CA ASN A 13 -5.10 18.55 6.03
C ASN A 13 -3.65 18.03 5.90
N LEU A 14 -3.21 17.14 6.81
CA LEU A 14 -1.87 16.55 6.78
C LEU A 14 -1.91 15.22 6.01
N ILE A 15 -1.38 15.22 4.80
CA ILE A 15 -1.07 13.99 4.08
C ILE A 15 0.35 13.58 4.51
N VAL A 16 0.47 12.43 5.19
CA VAL A 16 1.79 11.86 5.47
C VAL A 16 2.14 10.92 4.33
N GLU A 17 3.23 11.22 3.62
CA GLU A 17 3.70 10.38 2.52
C GLU A 17 4.28 9.07 3.06
N HIS A 18 3.80 7.95 2.51
CA HIS A 18 4.16 6.61 2.95
C HIS A 18 4.64 5.80 1.76
N PHE A 19 5.96 5.75 1.57
CA PHE A 19 6.60 4.90 0.56
C PHE A 19 6.96 3.53 1.13
N CYS A 20 6.99 2.52 0.27
CA CYS A 20 7.39 1.18 0.64
C CYS A 20 8.76 1.16 1.33
N GLU A 21 8.86 0.48 2.48
CA GLU A 21 10.09 0.34 3.26
C GLU A 21 11.04 -0.76 2.75
N HIS A 22 10.67 -1.45 1.67
CA HIS A 22 11.51 -2.51 1.14
C HIS A 22 12.81 -1.96 0.57
N MET A 23 13.93 -2.52 1.02
CA MET A 23 15.25 -2.30 0.45
C MET A 23 15.55 -3.45 -0.51
N HIS A 24 15.67 -3.13 -1.79
CA HIS A 24 16.05 -4.09 -2.80
C HIS A 24 17.52 -4.54 -2.61
N PRO A 25 17.92 -5.70 -3.15
CA PRO A 25 19.30 -6.21 -3.05
C PRO A 25 20.37 -5.27 -3.62
N ASN A 26 19.98 -4.36 -4.53
CA ASN A 26 20.85 -3.32 -5.10
C ASN A 26 21.04 -2.11 -4.18
N GLY A 27 20.51 -2.14 -2.94
CA GLY A 27 20.60 -1.06 -1.96
C GLY A 27 19.61 0.09 -2.18
N MET A 28 18.71 0.00 -3.17
CA MET A 28 17.69 1.03 -3.41
C MET A 28 16.38 0.72 -2.68
N ARG A 29 15.75 1.76 -2.16
CA ARG A 29 14.40 1.66 -1.61
C ARG A 29 13.36 1.56 -2.72
N CYS A 30 12.36 0.72 -2.53
CA CYS A 30 11.19 0.66 -3.38
C CYS A 30 10.48 2.03 -3.39
N LYS A 31 10.25 2.60 -4.57
CA LYS A 31 9.64 3.93 -4.75
C LYS A 31 8.11 3.87 -4.84
N GLU A 32 7.54 2.67 -4.76
CA GLU A 32 6.10 2.46 -4.80
C GLU A 32 5.42 2.99 -3.54
N TRP A 33 4.17 3.43 -3.70
CA TRP A 33 3.34 3.83 -2.58
C TRP A 33 3.07 2.64 -1.65
N GLY A 34 3.25 2.87 -0.34
CA GLY A 34 2.97 1.91 0.70
C GLY A 34 1.49 1.92 1.06
N GLY A 35 0.70 1.03 0.46
CA GLY A 35 -0.72 0.90 0.79
C GLY A 35 -1.01 0.15 2.10
N PHE A 36 -0.02 -0.59 2.62
CA PHE A 36 -0.20 -1.48 3.76
C PHE A 36 0.72 -1.08 4.92
N GLY A 37 0.12 -0.46 5.93
CA GLY A 37 0.79 -0.07 7.16
C GLY A 37 0.68 -1.15 8.24
N ARG A 38 1.79 -1.51 8.89
CA ARG A 38 1.79 -2.35 10.08
C ARG A 38 2.75 -1.78 11.12
N SER A 39 2.26 -1.68 12.35
CA SER A 39 3.09 -1.41 13.52
C SER A 39 3.13 -2.64 14.42
N SER A 40 4.28 -2.92 15.02
CA SER A 40 4.45 -4.03 15.96
C SER A 40 3.81 -3.72 17.32
N THR A 41 3.77 -2.44 17.69
CA THR A 41 3.23 -1.97 18.97
C THR A 41 2.46 -0.66 18.79
N LYS A 42 1.60 -0.31 19.75
CA LYS A 42 0.82 0.94 19.69
C LYS A 42 1.68 2.20 19.68
N ASN A 43 2.91 2.11 20.19
CA ASN A 43 3.80 3.26 20.38
C ASN A 43 4.83 3.41 19.25
N GLU A 44 4.98 2.42 18.37
CA GLU A 44 5.90 2.50 17.25
C GLU A 44 5.21 3.05 16.00
N PRO A 45 5.92 3.86 15.19
CA PRO A 45 5.39 4.31 13.91
C PRO A 45 5.11 3.10 13.01
N ALA A 46 3.99 3.15 12.31
CA ALA A 46 3.67 2.12 11.32
C ALA A 46 4.72 2.15 10.20
N ARG A 47 5.20 0.95 9.85
CA ARG A 47 5.99 0.74 8.66
C ARG A 47 5.07 0.44 7.49
N TRP A 48 5.48 0.81 6.28
CA TRP A 48 4.61 0.77 5.10
C TRP A 48 5.21 -0.06 3.98
N TRP A 49 4.38 -0.86 3.29
CA TRP A 49 4.80 -1.65 2.15
C TRP A 49 3.82 -1.55 0.99
N CYS A 50 4.34 -1.63 -0.24
CA CYS A 50 3.50 -1.97 -1.38
C CYS A 50 3.04 -3.43 -1.25
N TRP A 51 2.03 -3.81 -2.03
CA TRP A 51 1.50 -5.17 -1.99
C TRP A 51 2.60 -6.22 -2.21
N GLU A 52 3.45 -6.04 -3.23
CA GLU A 52 4.50 -7.01 -3.57
C GLU A 52 5.45 -7.28 -2.40
N HIS A 53 5.86 -6.24 -1.68
CA HIS A 53 6.83 -6.36 -0.59
C HIS A 53 6.25 -6.53 0.81
N PHE A 54 4.91 -6.57 0.97
CA PHE A 54 4.31 -6.76 2.29
C PHE A 54 4.66 -8.15 2.84
N PRO A 55 5.33 -8.28 4.00
CA PRO A 55 5.84 -9.57 4.46
C PRO A 55 4.79 -10.41 5.20
N TYR A 56 3.65 -9.83 5.55
CA TYR A 56 2.61 -10.48 6.36
C TYR A 56 1.34 -10.80 5.56
N LYS A 57 1.49 -11.16 4.29
CA LYS A 57 0.36 -11.62 3.48
C LYS A 57 -0.19 -12.92 4.09
N THR A 58 -1.50 -12.98 4.24
CA THR A 58 -2.17 -14.24 4.58
C THR A 58 -2.35 -15.09 3.34
N TYR A 59 -2.42 -16.41 3.50
CA TYR A 59 -2.67 -17.33 2.40
C TYR A 59 -3.97 -16.97 1.64
N GLU A 60 -5.03 -16.63 2.37
CA GLU A 60 -6.32 -16.25 1.76
C GLU A 60 -6.22 -15.00 0.88
N GLN A 61 -5.46 -14.01 1.33
CA GLN A 61 -5.18 -12.78 0.60
C GLN A 61 -4.41 -13.04 -0.69
N GLU A 62 -3.43 -13.94 -0.67
CA GLU A 62 -2.68 -14.35 -1.87
C GLU A 62 -3.57 -15.14 -2.84
N GLN A 63 -4.38 -16.06 -2.35
CA GLN A 63 -5.34 -16.80 -3.19
C GLN A 63 -6.39 -15.88 -3.80
N ALA A 64 -6.87 -14.88 -3.06
CA ALA A 64 -7.83 -13.91 -3.58
C ALA A 64 -7.23 -13.05 -4.70
N LEU A 65 -5.96 -12.64 -4.58
CA LEU A 65 -5.26 -11.96 -5.67
C LEU A 65 -5.13 -12.87 -6.90
N LYS A 66 -4.69 -14.11 -6.70
CA LYS A 66 -4.52 -15.07 -7.79
C LYS A 66 -5.83 -15.27 -8.58
N ARG A 67 -6.95 -15.48 -7.87
CA ARG A 67 -8.28 -15.59 -8.49
C ARG A 67 -8.68 -14.35 -9.26
N LYS A 68 -8.36 -13.15 -8.75
CA LYS A 68 -8.63 -11.89 -9.45
C LYS A 68 -7.81 -11.77 -10.74
N LEU A 69 -6.53 -12.16 -10.71
CA LEU A 69 -5.66 -12.15 -11.89
C LEU A 69 -6.13 -13.16 -12.93
N GLU A 70 -6.51 -14.36 -12.51
CA GLU A 70 -7.09 -15.39 -13.38
C GLU A 70 -8.42 -14.95 -14.00
N ALA A 71 -9.28 -14.27 -13.23
CA ALA A 71 -10.56 -13.75 -13.71
C ALA A 71 -10.40 -12.57 -14.69
N ASN A 72 -9.31 -11.80 -14.58
CA ASN A 72 -9.06 -10.65 -15.45
C ASN A 72 -8.44 -11.03 -16.82
N GLY A 73 -7.98 -12.27 -16.99
CA GLY A 73 -7.40 -12.77 -18.25
C GLY A 73 -6.15 -12.01 -18.75
N PRO A 74 -5.37 -12.57 -19.70
CA PRO A 74 -4.38 -11.78 -20.42
C PRO A 74 -5.11 -10.76 -21.29
N GLY A 75 -5.03 -9.48 -20.93
CA GLY A 75 -5.57 -8.40 -21.74
C GLY A 75 -4.89 -8.38 -23.12
N ASP A 76 -5.70 -8.56 -24.16
CA ASP A 76 -5.37 -8.34 -25.57
C ASP A 76 -4.54 -7.05 -25.75
N THR A 77 -3.26 -7.19 -26.07
CA THR A 77 -2.52 -6.15 -26.79
C THR A 77 -2.92 -6.19 -28.25
N ALA A 78 -3.91 -5.39 -28.63
CA ALA A 78 -4.12 -4.96 -30.01
C ALA A 78 -4.95 -3.67 -30.05
N GLN A 79 -4.28 -2.53 -30.23
CA GLN A 79 -4.81 -1.39 -30.99
C GLN A 79 -3.67 -0.69 -31.71
#